data_AF-A0A0C9YZ34-F1
#
_entry.id   AF-A0A0C9YZ34-F1
#
_cell.length_a   1.000
_cell.length_b   1.000
_cell.length_c   1.000
_cell.angle_alpha   90.00
_cell.angle_beta   90.00
_cell.angle_gamma   90.00
#
_symmetry.space_group_name_H-M   'P 1'
#
loop_
_entity.id
_entity.type
_entity.pdbx_description
1 polymer ?
#
loop_
_entity_poly.entity_id
_entity_poly.type
_entity_poly.pdbx_seq_one_letter_code
_entity_poly.pdbx_strand_id
1 'polypeptide(L)'
;IPHPSDLVEPTSKPEGFYLVIIGQEFSIFYMWKDTALHVLEISGAIYYKCKTFQQALANYTAAYDKGELHAIPSPGGPFWPTELHMPSP
;
A
#
# COMPACT_ATOMS: atom_id res chain seq x y z
N ILE A 1 -8.96 -0.52 -5.75
CA ILE A 1 -8.36 -1.07 -4.50
C ILE A 1 -8.30 -2.58 -4.69
N PRO A 2 -7.11 -3.22 -4.70
CA PRO A 2 -6.99 -4.68 -4.84
C PRO A 2 -7.81 -5.40 -3.78
N HIS A 3 -8.45 -6.52 -4.15
CA HIS A 3 -9.14 -7.34 -3.15
C HIS A 3 -8.08 -8.10 -2.33
N PRO A 4 -8.32 -8.38 -1.03
CA PRO A 4 -7.34 -9.10 -0.22
C PRO A 4 -6.89 -10.45 -0.82
N SER A 5 -7.79 -11.13 -1.55
CA SER A 5 -7.47 -12.39 -2.26
C SER A 5 -6.46 -12.25 -3.40
N ASP A 6 -6.24 -11.04 -3.90
CA ASP A 6 -5.26 -10.75 -4.96
C ASP A 6 -3.84 -10.57 -4.39
N LEU A 7 -3.71 -10.41 -3.07
CA LEU A 7 -2.42 -10.26 -2.41
C LEU A 7 -1.74 -11.61 -2.23
N VAL A 8 -0.55 -11.76 -2.79
CA VAL A 8 0.22 -12.99 -2.75
C VAL A 8 1.47 -12.85 -1.89
N GLU A 9 1.76 -13.89 -1.11
CA GLU A 9 2.97 -14.01 -0.32
C GLU A 9 4.21 -14.05 -1.25
N PRO A 10 5.35 -13.42 -0.87
CA PRO A 10 6.51 -13.40 -1.74
C PRO A 10 7.16 -14.77 -1.80
N THR A 11 7.62 -15.17 -2.99
CA THR A 11 8.35 -16.44 -3.19
C THR A 11 9.74 -16.42 -2.58
N SER A 12 10.32 -15.22 -2.42
CA SER A 12 11.63 -14.98 -1.82
C SER A 12 11.49 -14.56 -0.37
N LYS A 13 12.52 -14.86 0.45
CA LYS A 13 12.53 -14.47 1.87
C LYS A 13 12.40 -12.94 2.01
N PRO A 14 11.33 -12.42 2.65
CA PRO A 14 11.15 -10.99 2.84
C PRO A 14 12.03 -10.46 3.96
N GLU A 15 12.33 -9.15 3.92
CA GLU A 15 12.96 -8.42 5.03
C GLU A 15 11.97 -8.22 6.19
N GLY A 16 10.70 -8.06 5.85
CA GLY A 16 9.57 -7.95 6.76
C GLY A 16 8.26 -7.84 5.99
N PHE A 17 7.15 -7.84 6.69
CA PHE A 17 5.83 -7.61 6.10
C PHE A 17 5.37 -6.22 6.51
N TYR A 18 5.37 -5.29 5.57
CA TYR A 18 5.07 -3.89 5.80
C TYR A 18 3.72 -3.56 5.20
N LEU A 19 2.71 -3.44 6.06
CA LEU A 19 1.37 -3.05 5.65
C LEU A 19 1.28 -1.54 5.60
N VAL A 20 0.93 -0.98 4.44
CA VAL A 20 0.59 0.44 4.28
C VAL A 20 -0.92 0.55 4.11
N ILE A 21 -1.58 1.24 5.04
CA ILE A 21 -3.02 1.55 5.00
C ILE A 21 -3.24 2.90 4.32
N ILE A 22 -2.41 3.89 4.69
CA ILE A 22 -2.41 5.23 4.09
C ILE A 22 -0.99 5.58 3.65
N GLY A 23 -0.81 5.96 2.38
CA GLY A 23 0.48 6.31 1.77
C GLY A 23 0.31 6.70 0.30
N GLN A 24 1.39 6.85 -0.47
CA GLN A 24 1.32 6.99 -1.94
C GLN A 24 0.54 5.84 -2.57
N GLU A 25 0.78 4.64 -2.06
CA GLU A 25 0.12 3.41 -2.44
C GLU A 25 -0.08 2.58 -1.17
N PHE A 26 -1.24 1.96 -1.04
CA PHE A 26 -1.55 1.03 0.05
C PHE A 26 -1.37 -0.40 -0.46
N SER A 27 -0.60 -1.21 0.27
CA SER A 27 -0.35 -2.62 -0.05
C SER A 27 0.41 -3.29 1.10
N ILE A 28 0.79 -4.56 0.91
CA ILE A 28 1.77 -5.25 1.75
C ILE A 28 3.09 -5.29 0.98
N PHE A 29 4.09 -4.59 1.49
CA PHE A 29 5.44 -4.54 0.95
C PHE A 29 6.38 -5.46 1.73
N TYR A 30 7.44 -5.91 1.06
CA TYR A 30 8.33 -6.95 1.60
C TYR A 30 9.75 -6.46 1.93
N MET A 31 10.05 -5.22 1.56
CA MET A 31 11.31 -4.53 1.86
C MET A 31 11.00 -3.14 2.44
N TRP A 32 11.79 -2.71 3.42
CA TRP A 32 11.60 -1.38 4.00
C TRP A 32 11.90 -0.28 2.98
N LYS A 33 12.93 -0.47 2.15
CA LYS A 33 13.32 0.50 1.12
C LYS A 33 12.15 0.86 0.19
N ASP A 34 11.32 -0.14 -0.16
CA ASP A 34 10.18 0.06 -1.07
C ASP A 34 9.05 0.71 -0.30
N THR A 35 8.72 0.19 0.89
CA THR A 35 7.72 0.76 1.81
C THR A 35 7.97 2.26 2.07
N ALA A 36 9.22 2.63 2.32
CA ALA A 36 9.63 3.98 2.66
C ALA A 36 9.26 5.00 1.56
N LEU A 37 9.32 4.59 0.28
CA LEU A 37 8.92 5.42 -0.86
C LEU A 37 7.42 5.78 -0.80
N HIS A 38 6.61 4.95 -0.14
CA HIS A 38 5.17 5.16 -0.05
C HIS A 38 4.74 5.94 1.19
N VAL A 39 5.58 6.10 2.22
CA VAL A 39 5.14 6.60 3.54
C VAL A 39 5.95 7.74 4.12
N LEU A 40 7.26 7.87 3.82
CA LEU A 40 8.11 8.80 4.57
C LEU A 40 7.79 10.28 4.33
N GLU A 41 7.40 10.65 3.12
CA GLU A 41 7.08 12.04 2.76
C GLU A 41 5.57 12.32 2.76
N ILE A 42 4.76 11.36 3.22
CA ILE A 42 3.30 11.43 3.15
C ILE A 42 2.74 11.80 4.51
N SER A 43 2.26 13.04 4.60
CA SER A 43 1.58 13.51 5.81
C SER A 43 0.36 12.63 6.09
N GLY A 44 0.27 12.11 7.31
CA GLY A 44 -0.82 11.21 7.71
C GLY A 44 -0.67 9.77 7.23
N ALA A 45 0.52 9.35 6.76
CA ALA A 45 0.76 7.95 6.43
C ALA A 45 0.51 7.03 7.63
N ILE A 46 -0.13 5.90 7.38
CA ILE A 46 -0.40 4.85 8.37
C ILE A 46 0.19 3.56 7.82
N TYR A 47 1.17 3.03 8.52
CA TYR A 47 1.81 1.76 8.18
C TYR A 47 2.22 0.97 9.42
N TYR A 48 2.32 -0.35 9.24
CA TYR A 48 2.65 -1.30 10.31
C TYR A 48 3.66 -2.32 9.80
N LYS A 49 4.61 -2.69 10.66
CA LYS A 49 5.44 -3.87 10.44
C LYS A 49 4.79 -5.07 11.14
N CYS A 50 4.42 -6.08 10.37
CA CYS A 50 3.86 -7.34 10.84
C CYS A 50 4.92 -8.44 10.90
N LYS A 51 4.68 -9.45 11.73
CA LYS A 51 5.60 -10.59 11.89
C LYS A 51 5.46 -11.63 10.77
N THR A 52 4.25 -11.78 10.23
CA THR A 52 3.91 -12.77 9.20
C THR A 52 3.05 -12.16 8.10
N PHE A 53 3.06 -12.81 6.93
CA PHE A 53 2.19 -12.42 5.82
C PHE A 53 0.71 -12.51 6.22
N GLN A 54 0.31 -13.60 6.88
CA GLN A 54 -1.07 -13.83 7.31
C GLN A 54 -1.56 -12.74 8.26
N GLN A 55 -0.69 -12.23 9.14
CA GLN A 55 -1.04 -11.11 10.00
C GLN A 55 -1.21 -9.81 9.20
N ALA A 56 -0.31 -9.52 8.27
CA ALA A 56 -0.43 -8.36 7.40
C ALA A 56 -1.69 -8.43 6.54
N LEU A 57 -2.00 -9.61 5.98
CA LEU A 57 -3.19 -9.86 5.16
C LEU A 57 -4.48 -9.73 5.98
N ALA A 58 -4.52 -10.25 7.21
CA ALA A 58 -5.69 -10.09 8.08
C ALA A 58 -5.95 -8.61 8.41
N ASN A 59 -4.90 -7.85 8.73
CA ASN A 59 -5.02 -6.42 8.99
C ASN A 59 -5.40 -5.63 7.73
N TYR A 60 -4.83 -5.96 6.57
CA TYR A 60 -5.22 -5.38 5.28
C TYR A 60 -6.70 -5.63 4.99
N THR A 61 -7.16 -6.88 5.19
CA THR A 61 -8.56 -7.27 4.99
C THR A 61 -9.48 -6.47 5.89
N ALA A 62 -9.14 -6.35 7.18
CA ALA A 62 -9.94 -5.56 8.12
C ALA A 62 -10.02 -4.08 7.73
N ALA A 63 -8.93 -3.49 7.22
CA ALA A 63 -8.93 -2.12 6.74
C ALA A 63 -9.69 -1.96 5.40
N TYR A 64 -9.60 -2.96 4.52
CA TYR A 64 -10.36 -3.04 3.27
C TYR A 64 -11.87 -3.05 3.56
N ASP A 65 -12.31 -3.94 4.43
CA ASP A 65 -13.73 -4.11 4.78
C ASP A 65 -14.33 -2.85 5.44
N LYS A 66 -13.50 -2.09 6.16
CA LYS A 66 -13.90 -0.82 6.78
C LYS A 66 -13.79 0.39 5.85
N GLY A 67 -13.19 0.24 4.66
CA GLY A 67 -12.92 1.36 3.75
C GLY A 67 -11.83 2.32 4.25
N GLU A 68 -10.90 1.84 5.08
CA GLU A 68 -9.82 2.63 5.67
C GLU A 68 -8.59 2.75 4.74
N LEU A 69 -8.51 1.94 3.68
CA LEU A 69 -7.41 1.98 2.70
C LEU A 69 -7.49 3.25 1.85
N HIS A 70 -6.43 4.05 1.86
CA HIS A 70 -6.42 5.33 1.16
C HIS A 70 -5.07 5.66 0.54
N ALA A 71 -5.07 6.02 -0.74
CA ALA A 71 -3.89 6.52 -1.44
C ALA A 71 -3.87 8.05 -1.41
N ILE A 72 -2.73 8.63 -1.03
CA ILE A 72 -2.42 10.05 -1.09
C ILE A 72 -1.25 10.21 -2.09
N PRO A 73 -1.54 10.21 -3.40
CA PRO A 73 -0.50 10.31 -4.41
C PRO A 73 0.11 11.72 -4.40
N SER A 74 1.40 11.84 -4.71
CA SER A 74 2.09 13.14 -4.81
C SER A 74 2.20 13.55 -6.27
N PRO A 75 1.89 14.80 -6.63
CA PRO A 75 2.02 15.30 -8.00
C PRO A 75 3.40 15.00 -8.60
N GLY A 76 3.43 14.31 -9.74
CA GLY A 76 4.67 13.91 -10.43
C GLY A 76 5.47 12.81 -9.75
N GLY A 77 4.97 12.24 -8.64
CA GLY A 77 5.55 11.08 -8.00
C GLY A 77 5.39 9.79 -8.81
N PRO A 78 6.15 8.73 -8.48
CA PRO A 78 6.11 7.46 -9.20
C PRO A 78 4.74 6.77 -9.20
N PHE A 79 3.86 7.14 -8.26
CA PHE A 79 2.52 6.59 -8.09
C PHE A 79 1.42 7.63 -8.37
N TRP A 80 1.77 8.74 -9.03
CA TRP A 80 0.80 9.73 -9.48
C TRP A 80 -0.06 9.15 -10.60
N PRO A 81 -1.40 9.28 -10.57
CA PRO A 81 -2.25 8.81 -11.66
C PRO A 81 -1.88 9.50 -12.97
N THR A 82 -1.36 8.74 -13.93
CA THR A 82 -0.98 9.27 -15.26
C THR A 82 -2.18 9.47 -16.17
N GLU A 83 -3.30 8.81 -15.89
CA GLU A 83 -4.52 8.90 -16.68
C GLU A 83 -5.63 9.66 -15.95
N LEU A 84 -5.55 10.99 -16.00
CA LEU A 84 -6.79 11.74 -16.16
C LEU A 84 -7.19 11.60 -17.63
N HIS A 85 -7.95 10.56 -17.94
CA HIS A 85 -8.77 10.52 -19.15
C HIS A 85 -9.79 11.66 -19.00
N MET A 86 -9.37 12.89 -19.29
CA MET A 86 -10.29 14.00 -19.48
C MET A 86 -11.14 13.63 -20.69
N PRO A 87 -12.48 13.69 -20.61
CA PRO A 87 -13.28 13.61 -21.82
C PRO A 87 -12.83 14.79 -22.70
N SER A 88 -12.36 14.48 -23.91
CA SER A 88 -12.11 15.49 -24.93
C SER A 88 -13.38 16.34 -25.12
N PRO A 89 -13.22 17.66 -25.39
CA PRO A 89 -14.33 18.60 -25.52
C PRO A 89 -15.33 18.24 -26.62
#